data_AF-A0A7C6Z0L2-F1
#
_entry.id   AF-A0A7C6Z0L2-F1
#
_cell.length_a   1.000
_cell.length_b   1.000
_cell.length_c   1.000
_cell.angle_alpha   90.00
_cell.angle_beta   90.00
_cell.angle_gamma   90.00
#
_symmetry.space_group_name_H-M   'P 1'
#
loop_
_entity.id
_entity.type
_entity.pdbx_description
1 polymer ?
#
loop_
_entity_poly.entity_id
_entity_poly.type
_entity_poly.pdbx_seq_one_letter_code
_entity_poly.pdbx_strand_id
1 'polypeptide(L)'
;VSGDHVENGKPAPDIFELTVSQLNNITDKITKITTETSSFIAPENCIVIEDANSGIKAAKAAGMKCIAYRNPNSGNQDLSEADLIIDSFHELSLNKMVSLML
;
A
#
# COMPACT_ATOMS: atom_id res chain seq x y z
N VAL A 1 -2.01 7.06 -9.49
CA VAL A 1 -3.47 6.83 -9.38
C VAL A 1 -4.05 7.92 -8.47
N SER A 2 -5.25 8.43 -8.74
CA SER A 2 -5.96 9.41 -7.88
C SER A 2 -7.22 8.78 -7.32
N GLY A 3 -7.70 9.28 -6.17
CA GLY A 3 -9.01 8.93 -5.63
C GLY A 3 -10.17 9.24 -6.57
N ASP A 4 -9.99 10.20 -7.49
CA ASP A 4 -10.99 10.53 -8.51
C ASP A 4 -11.12 9.47 -9.61
N HIS A 5 -10.21 8.49 -9.66
CA HIS A 5 -10.24 7.40 -10.64
C HIS A 5 -10.99 6.16 -10.14
N VAL A 6 -11.54 6.18 -8.92
CA VAL A 6 -12.24 5.05 -8.32
C VAL A 6 -13.65 5.43 -7.92
N GLU A 7 -14.55 4.44 -7.95
CA GLU A 7 -15.96 4.64 -7.57
C GLU A 7 -16.09 4.89 -6.07
N ASN A 8 -15.37 4.12 -5.26
CA ASN A 8 -15.42 4.22 -3.81
C ASN A 8 -14.10 4.78 -3.26
N GLY A 9 -14.18 5.92 -2.59
CA GLY A 9 -13.04 6.48 -1.84
C GLY A 9 -12.73 5.66 -0.58
N LYS A 10 -11.56 5.93 0.00
CA LYS A 10 -11.17 5.39 1.32
C LYS A 10 -12.33 5.61 2.33
N PRO A 11 -12.74 4.59 3.11
CA PRO A 11 -12.00 3.38 3.46
C PRO A 11 -12.16 2.18 2.50
N ALA A 12 -12.80 2.34 1.34
CA ALA A 12 -12.84 1.28 0.35
C ALA A 12 -11.44 1.00 -0.25
N PRO A 13 -11.14 -0.25 -0.66
CA PRO A 13 -9.81 -0.66 -1.11
C PRO A 13 -9.47 -0.21 -2.53
N ASP A 14 -10.45 0.31 -3.28
CA ASP A 14 -10.43 0.50 -4.73
C ASP A 14 -9.14 1.18 -5.23
N ILE A 15 -8.67 2.21 -4.52
CA ILE A 15 -7.47 2.96 -4.92
C ILE A 15 -6.20 2.10 -4.90
N PHE A 16 -6.09 1.20 -3.93
CA PHE A 16 -4.95 0.29 -3.79
C PHE A 16 -5.04 -0.87 -4.78
N GLU A 17 -6.24 -1.43 -4.99
CA GLU A 17 -6.49 -2.46 -6.00
C GLU A 17 -6.23 -1.95 -7.42
N LEU A 18 -6.68 -0.72 -7.72
CA LEU A 18 -6.40 -0.06 -9.00
C LEU A 18 -4.90 0.18 -9.18
N THR A 19 -4.18 0.55 -8.12
CA THR A 19 -2.72 0.72 -8.17
C THR A 19 -2.02 -0.58 -8.52
N VAL A 20 -2.33 -1.68 -7.82
CA VAL A 20 -1.74 -3.01 -8.12
C VAL A 20 -2.08 -3.46 -9.54
N SER A 21 -3.33 -3.28 -9.96
CA SER A 21 -3.77 -3.61 -11.33
C SER A 21 -2.96 -2.84 -12.39
N GLN A 22 -2.70 -1.55 -12.17
CA GLN A 22 -1.88 -0.75 -13.08
C GLN A 22 -0.42 -1.18 -13.10
N LEU A 23 0.16 -1.55 -11.94
CA LEU A 23 1.52 -2.06 -11.87
C LEU A 23 1.66 -3.39 -12.61
N ASN A 24 0.73 -4.33 -12.40
CA ASN A 24 0.70 -5.61 -13.11
C ASN A 24 0.56 -5.43 -14.63
N ASN A 25 -0.27 -4.48 -15.08
CA ASN A 25 -0.38 -4.14 -16.50
C ASN A 25 0.93 -3.63 -17.12
N ILE A 26 1.79 -2.95 -16.35
CA ILE A 26 3.11 -2.50 -16.80
C ILE A 26 4.06 -3.71 -16.88
N THR A 27 4.08 -4.56 -15.86
CA THR A 27 4.91 -5.78 -15.83
C THR A 27 4.59 -6.72 -16.99
N ASP A 28 3.31 -6.90 -17.31
CA ASP A 28 2.87 -7.73 -18.45
C ASP A 28 3.31 -7.16 -19.81
N LYS A 29 3.43 -5.83 -19.94
CA LYS A 29 3.94 -5.21 -21.17
C LYS A 29 5.45 -5.41 -21.30
N ILE A 30 6.21 -5.29 -20.21
CA ILE A 30 7.67 -5.47 -20.18
C ILE A 30 8.06 -6.92 -20.48
N THR A 31 7.33 -7.88 -19.92
CA THR A 31 7.63 -9.31 -20.08
C THR A 31 7.22 -9.87 -21.44
N LYS A 32 6.30 -9.20 -22.16
CA LYS A 32 6.02 -9.52 -23.57
C LYS A 32 7.12 -9.07 -24.54
N ILE A 33 7.96 -8.11 -24.14
CA ILE A 33 9.06 -7.58 -24.97
C ILE A 33 10.44 -8.09 -24.53
N THR A 34 10.53 -8.81 -23.42
CA THR A 34 11.76 -9.38 -22.87
C THR A 34 11.60 -10.89 -22.62
N THR A 35 12.69 -11.61 -22.36
CA THR A 35 12.63 -13.02 -21.92
C THR A 35 12.52 -13.17 -20.40
N GLU A 36 12.21 -12.08 -19.69
CA GLU A 36 12.07 -12.08 -18.24
C GLU A 36 10.72 -12.67 -17.81
N THR A 37 10.69 -13.35 -16.67
CA THR A 37 9.48 -13.92 -16.09
C THR A 37 8.63 -12.80 -15.51
N SER A 38 7.35 -12.72 -15.87
CA SER A 38 6.41 -11.76 -15.25
C SER A 38 6.22 -12.12 -13.79
N SER A 39 6.50 -11.16 -12.90
CA SER A 39 6.15 -11.27 -11.49
C SER A 39 4.85 -10.53 -11.26
N PHE A 40 3.76 -11.30 -11.19
CA PHE A 40 2.48 -10.75 -10.75
C PHE A 40 2.58 -10.30 -9.30
N ILE A 41 2.18 -9.05 -9.04
CA ILE A 41 2.16 -8.46 -7.70
C ILE A 41 0.82 -8.79 -7.06
N ALA A 42 0.85 -9.68 -6.07
CA ALA A 42 -0.30 -9.94 -5.21
C ALA A 42 -0.44 -8.82 -4.14
N PRO A 43 -1.67 -8.46 -3.71
CA PRO A 43 -1.86 -7.43 -2.67
C PRO A 43 -1.14 -7.72 -1.36
N GLU A 44 -1.04 -8.98 -0.94
CA GLU A 44 -0.29 -9.40 0.26
C GLU A 44 1.22 -9.07 0.20
N ASN A 45 1.77 -8.91 -1.01
CA ASN A 45 3.15 -8.49 -1.25
C ASN A 45 3.30 -6.96 -1.35
N CYS A 46 2.25 -6.21 -1.02
CA CYS A 46 2.25 -4.75 -0.99
C CYS A 46 2.22 -4.23 0.45
N ILE A 47 3.00 -3.18 0.70
CA ILE A 47 2.92 -2.38 1.92
C ILE A 47 2.44 -0.99 1.54
N VAL A 48 1.40 -0.53 2.23
CA VAL A 48 0.90 0.84 2.17
C VAL A 48 1.56 1.66 3.27
N ILE A 49 2.07 2.84 2.94
CA ILE A 49 2.47 3.87 3.90
C ILE A 49 1.37 4.92 3.95
N GLU A 50 0.80 5.18 5.13
CA GLU A 50 -0.39 6.01 5.30
C GLU A 50 -0.31 6.86 6.57
N ASP A 51 -1.08 7.94 6.66
CA ASP A 51 -1.13 8.79 7.86
C ASP A 51 -2.55 9.09 8.36
N ALA A 52 -3.58 8.46 7.78
CA ALA A 52 -4.98 8.62 8.14
C ALA A 52 -5.72 7.28 8.36
N ASN A 53 -6.69 7.27 9.28
CA ASN A 53 -7.46 6.07 9.64
C ASN A 53 -8.18 5.44 8.43
N SER A 54 -8.76 6.26 7.55
CA SER A 54 -9.48 5.79 6.37
C SER A 54 -8.56 5.05 5.38
N GLY A 55 -7.32 5.51 5.23
CA GLY A 55 -6.34 4.85 4.38
C GLY A 55 -5.82 3.54 4.96
N ILE A 56 -5.65 3.46 6.28
CA ILE A 56 -5.28 2.22 6.96
C ILE A 56 -6.36 1.16 6.71
N LYS A 57 -7.63 1.52 6.92
CA LYS A 57 -8.76 0.62 6.64
C LYS A 57 -8.82 0.17 5.19
N ALA A 58 -8.60 1.08 4.25
CA ALA A 58 -8.54 0.75 2.84
C ALA A 58 -7.38 -0.21 2.50
N ALA A 59 -6.20 -0.03 3.09
CA ALA A 59 -5.07 -0.94 2.91
C ALA A 59 -5.40 -2.35 3.43
N LYS A 60 -6.01 -2.44 4.62
CA LYS A 60 -6.42 -3.72 5.21
C LYS A 60 -7.53 -4.39 4.40
N ALA A 61 -8.51 -3.63 3.93
CA ALA A 61 -9.58 -4.14 3.07
C ALA A 61 -9.02 -4.70 1.75
N ALA A 62 -7.93 -4.12 1.24
CA ALA A 62 -7.22 -4.60 0.04
C ALA A 62 -6.31 -5.82 0.31
N GLY A 63 -6.26 -6.34 1.55
CA GLY A 63 -5.38 -7.45 1.92
C GLY A 63 -3.90 -7.08 2.03
N MET A 64 -3.59 -5.78 2.18
CA MET A 64 -2.23 -5.27 2.25
C MET A 64 -1.77 -5.00 3.68
N LYS A 65 -0.44 -5.03 3.87
CA LYS A 65 0.18 -4.52 5.10
C LYS A 65 0.17 -3.00 5.11
N CYS A 66 0.07 -2.40 6.28
CA CYS A 66 0.03 -0.95 6.44
C CYS A 66 1.03 -0.47 7.50
N ILE A 67 1.88 0.46 7.11
CA ILE A 67 2.76 1.22 8.00
C ILE A 67 2.15 2.62 8.14
N ALA A 68 1.72 2.98 9.35
CA ALA A 68 1.21 4.30 9.63
C ALA A 68 2.32 5.25 10.05
N TYR A 69 2.44 6.39 9.39
CA TYR A 69 3.25 7.52 9.84
C TYR A 69 2.39 8.43 10.73
N ARG A 70 2.86 8.68 11.96
CA ARG A 70 2.23 9.64 12.87
C ARG A 70 2.51 11.06 12.41
N ASN A 71 1.83 11.48 11.36
CA ASN A 71 2.00 12.82 10.79
C ASN A 71 1.43 13.89 11.74
N PRO A 72 2.27 14.82 12.25
CA PRO A 72 1.79 15.91 13.10
C PRO A 72 0.74 16.81 12.44
N ASN A 73 0.68 16.79 11.10
CA ASN A 73 -0.23 17.63 10.31
C ASN A 73 -1.57 16.95 9.98
N SER A 74 -1.76 15.67 10.33
CA SER A 74 -2.97 14.91 9.99
C SER A 74 -4.01 14.89 11.11
N GLY A 75 -3.75 15.64 12.18
CA GLY A 75 -4.59 15.69 13.36
C GLY A 75 -4.52 14.42 14.20
N ASN A 76 -5.49 14.23 15.08
CA ASN A 76 -5.53 13.07 15.98
C ASN A 76 -6.18 11.86 15.29
N GLN A 77 -5.44 11.24 14.36
CA GLN A 77 -5.88 10.04 13.65
C GLN A 77 -5.75 8.80 14.54
N ASP A 78 -6.71 7.89 14.43
CA ASP A 78 -6.59 6.55 14.99
C ASP A 78 -5.76 5.67 14.04
N LEU A 79 -4.53 5.37 14.45
CA LEU A 79 -3.57 4.57 13.68
C LEU A 79 -3.47 3.12 14.20
N SER A 80 -4.31 2.74 15.17
CA SER A 80 -4.17 1.47 15.90
C SER A 80 -4.33 0.21 15.06
N GLU A 81 -5.00 0.31 13.90
CA GLU A 81 -5.18 -0.81 12.97
C GLU A 81 -3.96 -1.08 12.07
N ALA A 82 -2.94 -0.22 12.07
CA ALA A 82 -1.74 -0.42 11.25
C ALA A 82 -0.86 -1.59 11.78
N ASP A 83 -0.12 -2.26 10.89
CA ASP A 83 0.84 -3.30 11.29
C ASP A 83 2.08 -2.72 11.99
N LEU A 84 2.42 -1.47 11.67
CA LEU A 84 3.53 -0.74 12.28
C LEU A 84 3.16 0.74 12.31
N ILE A 85 3.42 1.41 13.43
CA ILE A 85 3.33 2.87 13.53
C ILE A 85 4.75 3.42 13.68
N ILE A 86 5.09 4.44 12.90
CA ILE A 86 6.38 5.15 12.95
C ILE A 86 6.15 6.63 13.21
N ASP A 87 7.07 7.26 13.94
CA ASP A 87 7.13 8.70 14.14
C ASP A 87 8.17 9.36 13.20
N SER A 88 9.02 8.55 12.55
CA SER A 88 9.97 8.99 11.53
C SER A 88 10.27 7.92 10.48
N PHE A 89 10.45 8.33 9.22
CA PHE A 89 10.90 7.42 8.15
C PHE A 89 12.30 6.83 8.41
N HIS A 90 13.12 7.42 9.28
CA HIS A 90 14.41 6.84 9.69
C HIS A 90 14.26 5.53 10.46
N GLU A 91 13.07 5.22 10.96
CA GLU A 91 12.77 3.94 11.61
C GLU A 91 12.54 2.80 10.61
N LEU A 92 12.45 3.10 9.31
CA LEU A 92 12.26 2.12 8.26
C LEU A 92 13.59 1.68 7.66
N SER A 93 13.71 0.36 7.50
CA SER A 93 14.70 -0.29 6.67
C SER A 93 14.01 -1.32 5.79
N LEU A 94 14.63 -1.68 4.66
CA LEU A 94 14.09 -2.74 3.79
C LEU A 94 13.84 -4.03 4.57
N ASN A 95 14.78 -4.44 5.42
CA ASN A 95 14.63 -5.65 6.25
C ASN A 95 13.42 -5.57 7.18
N LYS A 96 13.20 -4.41 7.82
CA LYS A 96 12.04 -4.19 8.69
C LYS A 96 10.74 -4.24 7.90
N MET A 97 10.68 -3.62 6.71
CA MET A 97 9.49 -3.68 5.87
C MET A 97 9.20 -5.09 5.37
N VAL A 98 10.22 -5.81 4.88
CA VAL A 98 10.07 -7.20 4.41
C VAL A 98 9.62 -8.13 5.54
N SER A 99 10.07 -7.93 6.79
CA SER A 99 9.62 -8.74 7.92
C SER A 99 8.13 -8.62 8.24
N LEU A 100 7.43 -7.59 7.72
CA LEU A 100 5.97 -7.47 7.86
C LEU A 100 5.20 -8.33 6.86
N MET A 101 5.86 -8.80 5.79
CA MET A 101 5.27 -9.61 4.71
C MET A 101 5.42 -11.12 4.94
N LEU A 102 6.18 -11.53 5.98
CA LEU A 102 6.40 -12.92 6.38
C LEU A 102 5.38 -13.35 7.46
#